data_AF-A0A800MFZ5-F1
#
_entry.id   AF-A0A800MFZ5-F1
#
_cell.length_a   1.000
_cell.length_b   1.000
_cell.length_c   1.000
_cell.angle_alpha   90.00
_cell.angle_beta   90.00
_cell.angle_gamma   90.00
#
_symmetry.space_group_name_H-M   'P 1'
#
loop_
_entity.id
_entity.type
_entity.pdbx_description
1 polymer ?
#
loop_
_entity_poly.entity_id
_entity_poly.type
_entity_poly.pdbx_seq_one_letter_code
_entity_poly.pdbx_strand_id
1 'polypeptide(L)' 'MIAQILLASVGALALPSNITPSKVGDKLPAVVLEGLAQTEATSYEEFTGRLVLLEFFAHW' A
#
# COMPACT_ATOMS: atom_id res chain seq x y z
N MET A 1 5.72 35.52 -18.60
CA MET A 1 6.44 35.08 -17.38
C MET A 1 5.53 34.40 -16.36
N ILE A 2 4.39 34.97 -15.96
CA ILE A 2 3.46 34.33 -14.98
C ILE A 2 2.93 32.97 -15.47
N ALA A 3 2.55 32.86 -16.75
CA ALA A 3 2.05 31.60 -17.32
C ALA A 3 3.07 30.45 -17.31
N GLN A 4 4.37 30.76 -17.36
CA GLN A 4 5.45 29.75 -17.33
C GLN A 4 5.66 29.21 -15.91
N ILE A 5 5.43 30.04 -14.88
CA ILE A 5 5.51 29.64 -13.47
C ILE A 5 4.34 28.70 -13.12
N LEU A 6 3.14 29.02 -13.60
CA LEU A 6 1.94 28.18 -13.40
C LEU A 6 2.07 26.79 -14.06
N LEU A 7 2.66 26.73 -15.26
CA LEU A 7 2.85 25.46 -15.97
C LEU A 7 3.91 24.57 -15.28
N ALA A 8 4.93 25.17 -14.66
CA ALA A 8 5.95 24.43 -13.90
C ALA A 8 5.38 23.83 -12.60
N SER A 9 4.41 24.49 -11.93
CA SER A 9 3.80 23.95 -10.71
C SER A 9 2.91 22.73 -10.94
N VAL A 10 2.29 22.59 -12.11
CA VAL A 10 1.45 21.41 -12.43
C VAL A 10 2.31 20.18 -12.75
N GLY A 11 3.49 20.37 -13.34
CA GLY A 11 4.42 19.27 -13.64
C GLY A 11 5.02 18.59 -12.40
N ALA A 12 5.16 19.32 -11.29
CA ALA A 12 5.72 18.77 -10.06
C ALA A 12 4.78 17.78 -9.35
N LEU A 13 3.46 17.90 -9.53
CA LEU A 13 2.47 16.99 -8.95
C LEU A 13 2.30 15.69 -9.75
N ALA A 14 2.82 15.64 -10.97
CA ALA A 14 2.72 14.48 -11.86
C ALA A 14 3.98 13.59 -11.83
N LEU A 15 4.92 13.83 -10.90
CA LEU A 15 6.07 12.95 -10.77
C LEU A 15 5.60 11.57 -10.29
N PRO A 16 5.83 10.49 -11.07
CA PRO A 16 5.61 9.15 -10.57
C PRO A 16 6.55 8.95 -9.40
N SER A 17 5.99 8.81 -8.20
CA SER A 17 6.77 8.39 -7.04
C SER A 17 7.30 7.00 -7.37
N ASN A 18 8.61 6.88 -7.63
CA ASN A 18 9.31 5.60 -7.67
C ASN A 18 9.33 5.04 -6.25
N ILE A 19 8.19 4.49 -5.81
CA ILE A 19 8.07 3.79 -4.54
C ILE A 19 8.69 2.42 -4.77
N THR A 20 10.02 2.33 -4.66
CA THR A 20 10.66 1.04 -4.50
C THR A 20 10.18 0.44 -3.17
N PRO A 21 9.61 -0.77 -3.16
CA PRO A 21 9.18 -1.38 -1.91
C PRO A 21 10.41 -1.64 -1.04
N SER A 22 10.60 -0.79 -0.04
CA SER A 22 11.77 -0.79 0.86
C SER A 22 11.82 -2.00 1.81
N LYS A 23 10.78 -2.84 1.82
CA LYS A 23 10.54 -3.87 2.85
C LYS A 23 10.37 -5.28 2.28
N VAL A 24 10.79 -5.51 1.04
CA VAL A 24 10.76 -6.86 0.45
C VAL A 24 11.75 -7.76 1.17
N GLY A 25 11.28 -8.90 1.67
CA GLY A 25 12.08 -9.86 2.44
C GLY A 25 12.05 -9.65 3.95
N ASP A 26 11.58 -8.49 4.43
CA ASP A 26 11.32 -8.27 5.85
C ASP A 26 10.09 -9.07 6.29
N LYS A 27 10.04 -9.43 7.57
CA LYS A 27 8.83 -10.01 8.17
C LYS A 27 7.70 -8.97 8.15
N LEU A 28 6.48 -9.45 7.93
CA LEU A 28 5.28 -8.61 8.11
C LEU A 28 5.30 -8.03 9.54
N PRO A 29 5.06 -6.71 9.71
CA PRO A 29 4.97 -6.11 11.03
C PRO A 29 3.93 -6.83 11.91
N ALA A 30 4.19 -6.87 13.23
CA ALA A 30 3.23 -7.38 14.20
C ALA A 30 2.07 -6.39 14.35
N VAL A 31 1.15 -6.41 13.41
CA VAL A 31 -0.11 -5.66 13.43
C VAL A 31 -1.28 -6.64 13.50
N VAL A 32 -2.31 -6.27 14.24
CA VAL A 32 -3.55 -7.05 14.26
C VAL A 32 -4.30 -6.73 12.96
N LEU A 33 -4.41 -7.73 12.08
CA LEU A 33 -5.27 -7.64 10.91
C LEU A 33 -6.69 -7.97 11.34
N GLU A 34 -7.55 -6.95 11.36
CA GLU A 34 -8.97 -7.12 11.66
C GLU A 34 -9.77 -7.34 10.38
N GLY A 35 -10.97 -7.91 10.52
CA GLY A 35 -11.89 -7.99 9.38
C GLY A 35 -11.49 -9.01 8.31
N LEU A 36 -10.86 -10.13 8.68
CA LEU A 36 -10.68 -11.32 7.83
C LEU A 36 -12.03 -12.00 7.43
N ALA A 37 -13.13 -11.25 7.47
CA ALA A 37 -14.52 -11.69 7.33
C ALA A 37 -14.85 -12.33 5.97
N GLN A 38 -13.97 -12.18 4.97
CA GLN A 38 -14.08 -12.89 3.70
C GLN A 38 -13.56 -14.33 3.78
N THR A 39 -13.01 -14.73 4.93
CA THR A 39 -12.45 -16.06 5.19
C THR A 39 -12.94 -16.58 6.55
N GLU A 40 -12.82 -17.88 6.77
CA GLU A 40 -13.11 -18.49 8.09
C GLU A 40 -11.95 -18.32 9.08
N ALA A 41 -10.85 -17.70 8.67
CA ALA A 41 -9.66 -17.56 9.50
C ALA A 41 -9.90 -16.56 10.62
N THR A 42 -9.50 -16.94 11.84
CA THR A 42 -9.59 -16.09 13.04
C THR A 42 -8.33 -15.25 13.25
N SER A 43 -7.23 -15.67 12.64
CA SER A 43 -5.91 -15.02 12.75
C SER A 43 -5.11 -15.16 11.44
N TYR A 44 -4.12 -14.28 11.25
CA TYR A 44 -3.25 -14.34 10.07
C TYR A 44 -2.33 -15.58 10.08
N GLU A 45 -1.99 -16.06 11.27
CA GLU A 45 -1.10 -17.19 11.51
C GLU A 45 -1.65 -18.49 10.90
N GLU A 46 -2.96 -18.62 10.75
CA GLU A 46 -3.61 -19.75 10.08
C GLU A 46 -3.22 -19.88 8.60
N PHE A 47 -2.75 -18.80 7.98
CA PHE A 47 -2.24 -18.81 6.61
C PHE A 47 -0.75 -19.14 6.52
N THR A 48 -0.08 -19.50 7.62
CA THR A 48 1.34 -19.87 7.61
C THR A 48 1.62 -20.97 6.59
N GLY A 49 2.65 -20.76 5.75
CA GLY A 49 3.03 -21.68 4.67
C GLY A 49 2.23 -21.50 3.37
N ARG A 50 1.31 -20.52 3.32
CA ARG A 50 0.57 -20.14 2.11
C ARG A 50 1.06 -18.79 1.58
N LEU A 51 0.92 -18.58 0.28
CA LEU A 51 1.04 -17.26 -0.32
C LEU A 51 -0.28 -16.51 -0.11
N VAL A 52 -0.20 -15.33 0.50
CA VAL A 52 -1.36 -14.47 0.79
C VAL A 52 -1.15 -13.12 0.14
N LEU A 53 -2.17 -12.62 -0.55
CA LEU A 53 -2.22 -11.25 -1.05
C LEU A 53 -3.00 -10.39 -0.05
N LEU A 54 -2.41 -9.27 0.38
CA LEU A 54 -3.05 -8.29 1.25
C LEU A 54 -3.44 -7.06 0.44
N GLU A 55 -4.72 -6.71 0.42
CA GLU A 55 -5.24 -5.54 -0.26
C GLU A 55 -5.64 -4.46 0.76
N PHE A 56 -5.10 -3.25 0.59
CA PHE A 56 -5.48 -2.08 1.37
C PHE A 56 -6.45 -1.24 0.54
N PHE A 57 -7.68 -1.09 1.02
CA PHE A 57 -8.73 -0.34 0.33
C PHE A 57 -9.48 0.58 1.29
N ALA A 58 -10.01 1.70 0.79
CA ALA A 58 -10.87 2.59 1.55
C ALA A 58 -11.88 3.33 0.66
N HIS A 59 -13.13 3.50 1.11
CA HIS A 59 -14.27 4.05 0.34
C HIS A 59 -14.47 5.58 0.52
N TRP A 60 -13.39 6.36 0.61
CA TRP A 60 -13.45 7.83 0.75
C TRP A 60 -13.02 8.56 -0.53
#